data_AF-A0A183DYK1-F1
#
_entry.id   AF-A0A183DYK1-F1
#
_cell.length_a   1.000
_cell.length_b   1.000
_cell.length_c   1.000
_cell.angle_alpha   90.00
_cell.angle_beta   90.00
_cell.angle_gamma   90.00
#
_symmetry.space_group_name_H-M   'P 1'
#
loop_
_entity.id
_entity.type
_entity.pdbx_description
1 polymer ?
#
loop_
_entity_poly.entity_id
_entity_poly.type
_entity_poly.pdbx_seq_one_letter_code
_entity_poly.pdbx_strand_id
1 'polypeptide(L)'
;MAPAEGHRPISLLLDEDTEYLSFPIIFGGEKLEPTFQGRPMSCADISKSFAMRYDRRIARRPDYLFFMAKKAELLRLSSNMALCLRKKRIRNRNDINAANLTNHDFVHGLVQHDDAYQVLAGVRNSCMH
;
A
#
# COMPACT_ATOMS: atom_id res chain seq x y z
N MET A 1 2.72 -29.69 -15.37
CA MET A 1 2.91 -28.48 -14.54
C MET A 1 2.07 -27.38 -15.13
N ALA A 2 1.21 -26.78 -14.31
CA ALA A 2 0.42 -25.62 -14.74
C ALA A 2 1.32 -24.37 -14.78
N PRO A 3 1.05 -23.39 -15.66
CA PRO A 3 1.69 -22.09 -15.58
C PRO A 3 1.54 -21.51 -14.17
N ALA A 4 2.63 -20.97 -13.60
CA ALA A 4 2.73 -20.42 -12.24
C ALA A 4 2.67 -21.43 -11.06
N GLU A 5 2.68 -22.73 -11.31
CA GLU A 5 2.78 -23.75 -10.25
C GLU A 5 4.11 -23.60 -9.49
N GLY A 6 4.05 -23.40 -8.17
CA GLY A 6 5.23 -23.19 -7.31
C GLY A 6 5.70 -21.74 -7.18
N HIS A 7 5.11 -20.80 -7.91
CA HIS A 7 5.44 -19.37 -7.80
C HIS A 7 4.55 -18.64 -6.80
N ARG A 8 5.14 -17.78 -5.96
CA ARG A 8 4.40 -16.87 -5.08
C ARG A 8 4.23 -15.52 -5.79
N PRO A 9 3.01 -14.93 -5.80
CA PRO A 9 2.80 -13.62 -6.39
C PRO A 9 3.62 -12.56 -5.63
N ILE A 10 4.17 -11.61 -6.38
CA ILE A 10 4.87 -10.46 -5.81
C ILE A 10 3.83 -9.57 -5.10
N SER A 11 4.23 -8.97 -3.97
CA SER A 11 3.36 -8.01 -3.27
C SER A 11 3.09 -6.80 -4.15
N LEU A 12 1.85 -6.30 -4.12
CA LEU A 12 1.43 -5.06 -4.82
C LEU A 12 2.27 -3.83 -4.43
N LEU A 13 2.95 -3.87 -3.28
CA LEU A 13 3.86 -2.82 -2.83
C LEU A 13 5.23 -2.86 -3.50
N LEU A 14 5.65 -4.02 -3.99
CA LEU A 14 6.99 -4.26 -4.53
C LEU A 14 6.99 -4.33 -6.05
N ASP A 15 5.86 -4.70 -6.65
CA ASP A 15 5.73 -4.78 -8.09
C ASP A 15 5.31 -3.42 -8.66
N GLU A 16 6.29 -2.72 -9.24
CA GLU A 16 6.08 -1.40 -9.84
C GLU A 16 5.25 -1.45 -11.13
N ASP A 17 5.20 -2.63 -11.77
CA ASP A 17 4.66 -2.80 -13.10
C ASP A 17 3.27 -3.47 -13.08
N THR A 18 2.81 -3.93 -11.89
CA THR A 18 1.49 -4.56 -11.71
C THR A 18 0.37 -3.77 -12.37
N GLU A 19 0.40 -2.44 -12.27
CA GLU A 19 -0.69 -1.58 -12.72
C GLU A 19 -0.92 -1.65 -14.23
N TYR A 20 0.10 -1.36 -15.04
CA TYR A 20 -0.07 -1.33 -16.50
C TYR A 20 -0.15 -2.74 -17.11
N LEU A 21 0.50 -3.73 -16.48
CA LEU A 21 0.44 -5.13 -16.90
C LEU A 21 -0.91 -5.78 -16.57
N SER A 22 -1.54 -5.43 -15.44
CA SER A 22 -2.84 -6.00 -15.05
C SER A 22 -4.01 -5.35 -15.79
N PHE A 23 -3.85 -4.09 -16.25
CA PHE A 23 -4.91 -3.34 -16.91
C PHE A 23 -4.48 -2.83 -18.30
N PRO A 24 -4.06 -3.72 -19.22
CA PRO A 24 -3.54 -3.32 -20.54
C PRO A 24 -4.59 -2.59 -21.38
N ILE A 25 -5.88 -2.86 -21.18
CA ILE A 25 -6.98 -2.14 -21.84
C ILE A 25 -7.04 -0.66 -21.43
N ILE A 26 -6.62 -0.33 -20.21
CA ILE A 26 -6.65 1.03 -19.68
C ILE A 26 -5.42 1.81 -20.14
N PHE A 27 -4.25 1.17 -20.11
CA PHE A 27 -2.98 1.87 -20.30
C PHE A 27 -2.29 1.60 -21.64
N GLY A 28 -2.83 0.71 -22.46
CA GLY A 28 -2.25 0.36 -23.76
C GLY A 28 -0.89 -0.32 -23.66
N GLY A 29 -0.53 -0.88 -22.50
CA GLY A 29 0.78 -1.47 -22.24
C GLY A 29 1.87 -0.48 -21.80
N GLU A 30 1.53 0.80 -21.64
CA GLU A 30 2.48 1.84 -21.24
C GLU A 30 2.41 2.14 -19.74
N LYS A 31 3.56 2.35 -19.10
CA LYS A 31 3.64 2.72 -17.69
C LYS A 31 3.17 4.16 -17.52
N LEU A 32 2.29 4.39 -16.54
CA LEU A 32 1.85 5.74 -16.21
C LEU A 32 2.83 6.43 -15.27
N GLU A 33 3.34 7.59 -15.72
CA GLU A 33 4.16 8.49 -14.90
C GLU A 33 3.57 9.91 -14.89
N PRO A 34 2.38 10.09 -14.32
CA PRO A 34 1.66 11.33 -14.49
C PRO A 34 2.24 12.40 -13.56
N THR A 35 2.54 13.56 -14.14
CA THR A 35 3.09 14.71 -13.43
C THR A 35 2.07 15.86 -13.39
N PHE A 36 2.10 16.63 -12.31
CA PHE A 36 1.33 17.86 -12.15
C PHE A 36 2.27 18.97 -11.73
N GLN A 37 2.31 20.07 -12.51
CA GLN A 37 3.25 21.19 -12.30
C GLN A 37 4.72 20.74 -12.18
N GLY A 38 5.13 19.77 -13.01
CA GLY A 38 6.51 19.24 -13.03
C GLY A 38 6.86 18.30 -11.88
N ARG A 39 5.89 17.90 -11.04
CA ARG A 39 6.10 16.94 -9.95
C ARG A 39 5.31 15.65 -10.18
N PRO A 40 5.86 14.47 -9.84
CA PRO A 40 5.10 13.22 -9.86
C PRO A 40 3.87 13.32 -8.96
N MET A 41 2.72 12.84 -9.45
CA MET A 41 1.51 12.77 -8.64
C MET A 41 1.54 11.57 -7.70
N SER A 42 0.94 11.72 -6.51
CA SER A 42 0.79 10.61 -5.59
C SER A 42 -0.24 9.60 -6.10
N CYS A 43 -0.11 8.32 -5.70
CA CYS A 43 -1.10 7.29 -6.04
C CYS A 43 -2.52 7.68 -5.63
N ALA A 44 -2.69 8.36 -4.48
CA ALA A 44 -3.98 8.84 -4.01
C ALA A 44 -4.56 9.95 -4.92
N ASP A 45 -3.72 10.86 -5.41
CA ASP A 45 -4.17 11.94 -6.30
C ASP A 45 -4.53 11.40 -7.69
N ILE A 46 -3.73 10.46 -8.21
CA ILE A 46 -4.02 9.74 -9.46
C ILE A 46 -5.37 9.01 -9.33
N SER A 47 -5.57 8.29 -8.22
CA SER A 47 -6.82 7.55 -7.96
C SER A 47 -8.04 8.47 -7.91
N LYS A 48 -7.95 9.60 -7.19
CA LYS A 48 -9.03 10.60 -7.16
C LYS A 48 -9.29 11.19 -8.54
N SER A 49 -8.23 11.55 -9.25
CA SER A 49 -8.31 12.05 -10.61
C SER A 49 -9.05 11.06 -11.52
N PHE A 50 -8.72 9.76 -11.47
CA PHE A 50 -9.44 8.75 -12.25
C PHE A 50 -10.90 8.56 -11.85
N ALA A 51 -11.23 8.68 -10.56
CA ALA A 51 -12.60 8.58 -10.09
C ALA A 51 -13.45 9.81 -10.48
N MET A 52 -12.84 11.00 -10.54
CA MET A 52 -13.54 12.29 -10.70
C MET A 52 -13.47 12.89 -12.11
N ARG A 53 -12.60 12.36 -13.00
CA ARG A 53 -12.46 12.86 -14.37
C ARG A 53 -13.78 12.83 -15.13
N TYR A 54 -13.96 13.82 -16.01
CA TYR A 54 -15.09 13.87 -16.94
C TYR A 54 -15.11 12.64 -17.87
N ASP A 55 -13.94 12.16 -18.29
CA ASP A 55 -13.83 10.87 -18.98
C ASP A 55 -14.16 9.73 -18.01
N ARG A 56 -15.30 9.09 -18.26
CA ARG A 56 -15.85 8.02 -17.42
C ARG A 56 -15.30 6.63 -17.76
N ARG A 57 -14.43 6.45 -18.76
CA ARG A 57 -13.91 5.12 -19.15
C ARG A 57 -13.31 4.38 -17.96
N ILE A 58 -12.50 5.07 -17.16
CA ILE A 58 -11.84 4.51 -15.98
C ILE A 58 -12.78 4.52 -14.77
N ALA A 59 -13.59 5.58 -14.59
CA ALA A 59 -14.56 5.65 -13.51
C ALA A 59 -15.66 4.56 -13.60
N ARG A 60 -15.86 3.94 -14.78
CA ARG A 60 -16.76 2.80 -15.01
C ARG A 60 -16.09 1.44 -14.79
N ARG A 61 -14.82 1.40 -14.38
CA ARG A 61 -14.04 0.18 -14.14
C ARG A 61 -13.87 -0.04 -12.63
N PRO A 62 -14.84 -0.68 -11.95
CA PRO A 62 -14.77 -0.88 -10.50
C PRO A 62 -13.58 -1.74 -10.09
N ASP A 63 -13.19 -2.70 -10.94
CA ASP A 63 -11.99 -3.54 -10.79
C ASP A 63 -10.72 -2.69 -10.62
N TYR A 64 -10.54 -1.72 -11.50
CA TYR A 64 -9.39 -0.82 -11.44
C TYR A 64 -9.48 0.18 -10.29
N LEU A 65 -10.67 0.72 -9.99
CA LEU A 65 -10.86 1.61 -8.85
C LEU A 65 -10.56 0.92 -7.51
N PHE A 66 -10.98 -0.33 -7.33
CA PHE A 66 -10.66 -1.10 -6.13
C PHE A 66 -9.18 -1.44 -6.05
N PHE A 67 -8.55 -1.78 -7.18
CA PHE A 67 -7.10 -1.97 -7.24
C PHE A 67 -6.35 -0.72 -6.78
N MET A 68 -6.69 0.45 -7.32
CA MET A 68 -6.14 1.75 -6.92
C MET A 68 -6.35 2.06 -5.44
N ALA A 69 -7.56 1.83 -4.93
CA ALA A 69 -7.88 2.02 -3.52
C ALA A 69 -7.01 1.14 -2.61
N LYS A 70 -6.82 -0.13 -2.97
CA LYS A 70 -5.96 -1.06 -2.23
C LYS A 70 -4.49 -0.70 -2.32
N LYS A 71 -4.00 -0.29 -3.49
CA LYS A 71 -2.63 0.22 -3.66
C LYS A 71 -2.38 1.43 -2.76
N ALA A 72 -3.29 2.41 -2.75
CA ALA A 72 -3.18 3.60 -1.92
C ALA A 72 -3.22 3.28 -0.40
N GLU A 73 -4.09 2.35 0.01
CA GLU A 73 -4.18 1.86 1.39
C GLU A 73 -2.87 1.19 1.84
N LEU A 74 -2.32 0.28 1.04
CA LEU A 74 -1.08 -0.41 1.33
C LEU A 74 0.11 0.55 1.40
N LEU A 75 0.22 1.52 0.48
CA LEU A 75 1.29 2.53 0.50
C LEU A 75 1.25 3.38 1.77
N ARG A 76 0.04 3.72 2.22
CA ARG A 76 -0.15 4.45 3.47
C ARG A 76 0.26 3.61 4.68
N LEU A 77 -0.13 2.33 4.72
CA LEU A 77 0.27 1.41 5.78
C LEU A 77 1.79 1.24 5.82
N SER A 78 2.44 1.09 4.67
CA SER A 78 3.90 1.02 4.55
C SER A 78 4.59 2.26 5.10
N SER A 79 4.06 3.45 4.74
CA SER A 79 4.57 4.72 5.26
C SER A 79 4.40 4.84 6.77
N ASN A 80 3.26 4.41 7.32
CA ASN A 80 3.01 4.38 8.75
C ASN A 80 3.98 3.43 9.47
N MET A 81 4.21 2.23 8.93
CA MET A 81 5.18 1.27 9.49
C MET A 81 6.58 1.91 9.59
N ALA A 82 7.06 2.54 8.50
CA ALA A 82 8.35 3.21 8.50
C ALA A 82 8.43 4.33 9.56
N LEU A 83 7.35 5.11 9.72
CA LEU A 83 7.28 6.16 10.74
C LEU A 83 7.28 5.60 12.17
N CYS A 84 6.52 4.53 12.42
CA CYS A 84 6.46 3.86 13.73
C CYS A 84 7.83 3.29 14.12
N LEU A 85 8.47 2.56 13.22
CA LEU A 85 9.81 2.00 13.44
C LEU A 85 10.84 3.10 13.71
N ARG A 86 10.82 4.19 12.93
CA ARG A 86 11.72 5.33 13.12
C ARG A 86 11.48 6.03 14.47
N LYS A 87 10.23 6.27 14.85
CA LYS A 87 9.89 6.91 16.13
C LYS A 87 10.27 6.05 17.33
N LYS A 88 10.07 4.74 17.26
CA LYS A 88 10.44 3.79 18.33
C LYS A 88 11.95 3.76 18.55
N ARG A 89 12.74 3.68 17.47
CA ARG A 89 14.20 3.79 17.50
C ARG A 89 14.70 5.08 18.19
N ILE A 90 14.00 6.19 17.99
CA ILE A 90 14.39 7.48 18.61
C ILE A 90 14.04 7.53 20.11
N ARG A 91 12.96 6.86 20.55
CA ARG A 91 12.40 7.00 21.92
C ARG A 91 12.85 5.91 22.91
N ASN A 92 12.95 4.66 22.47
CA ASN A 92 13.28 3.52 23.33
C ASN A 92 14.47 2.79 22.72
N ARG A 93 15.56 2.58 23.48
CA ARG A 93 16.77 1.88 23.03
C ARG A 93 16.54 0.41 22.59
N ASN A 94 15.32 -0.11 22.71
CA ASN A 94 14.93 -1.43 22.20
C ASN A 94 14.45 -1.30 20.75
N ASP A 95 15.40 -1.35 19.83
CA ASP A 95 15.11 -1.30 18.39
C ASP A 95 14.28 -2.51 17.95
N ILE A 96 13.18 -2.24 17.24
CA ILE A 96 12.44 -3.26 16.50
C ILE A 96 13.29 -3.63 15.29
N ASN A 97 13.82 -4.85 15.27
CA ASN A 97 14.66 -5.38 14.20
C ASN A 97 14.19 -6.80 13.83
N ALA A 98 14.74 -7.34 12.74
CA ALA A 98 14.33 -8.65 12.22
C ALA A 98 14.53 -9.80 13.21
N ALA A 99 15.59 -9.76 14.04
CA ALA A 99 15.87 -10.80 15.03
C ALA A 99 14.88 -10.76 16.20
N ASN A 100 14.46 -9.58 16.64
CA ASN A 100 13.46 -9.45 17.71
C ASN A 100 12.07 -9.88 17.22
N LEU A 101 11.75 -9.67 15.93
CA LEU A 101 10.47 -10.07 15.34
C LEU A 101 10.31 -11.58 15.16
N THR A 102 11.39 -12.37 15.20
CA THR A 102 11.29 -13.84 15.22
C THR A 102 11.05 -14.39 16.63
N ASN A 103 11.20 -13.56 17.67
CA ASN A 103 10.93 -13.94 19.05
C ASN A 103 9.45 -13.71 19.39
N HIS A 104 8.73 -14.79 19.71
CA HIS A 104 7.31 -14.75 20.06
C HIS A 104 7.01 -13.90 21.30
N ASP A 105 7.86 -13.92 22.33
CA ASP A 105 7.65 -13.16 23.56
C ASP A 105 7.76 -11.65 23.30
N PHE A 106 8.72 -11.27 22.44
CA PHE A 106 8.87 -9.87 22.02
C PHE A 106 7.65 -9.38 21.24
N VAL A 107 7.18 -10.17 20.28
CA VAL A 107 5.98 -9.85 19.49
C VAL A 107 4.75 -9.77 20.40
N HIS A 108 4.62 -10.69 21.35
CA HIS A 108 3.52 -10.68 22.32
C HIS A 108 3.53 -9.41 23.18
N GLY A 109 4.71 -8.97 23.65
CA GLY A 109 4.85 -7.70 24.36
C GLY A 109 4.44 -6.49 23.52
N LEU A 110 4.76 -6.47 22.21
CA LEU A 110 4.31 -5.41 21.31
C LEU A 110 2.78 -5.37 21.18
N VAL A 111 2.12 -6.54 21.18
CA VAL A 111 0.66 -6.64 21.12
C VAL A 111 0.04 -6.19 22.44
N GLN A 112 0.54 -6.66 23.58
CA GLN A 112 0.02 -6.33 24.90
C GLN A 112 0.08 -4.83 25.24
N HIS A 113 1.08 -4.12 24.70
CA HIS A 113 1.25 -2.69 24.93
C HIS A 113 0.69 -1.81 23.80
N ASP A 114 -0.12 -2.37 22.90
CA ASP A 114 -0.70 -1.71 21.72
C ASP A 114 0.30 -1.13 20.71
N ASP A 115 1.59 -1.41 20.90
CA ASP A 115 2.68 -0.93 20.05
C ASP A 115 2.62 -1.52 18.64
N ALA A 116 2.16 -2.78 18.52
CA ALA A 116 1.95 -3.45 17.25
C ALA A 116 0.86 -2.77 16.39
N TYR A 117 -0.12 -2.11 17.01
CA TYR A 117 -1.26 -1.51 16.32
C TYR A 117 -1.02 -0.06 15.90
N GLN A 118 0.07 0.58 16.35
CA GLN A 118 0.37 1.96 15.97
C GLN A 118 0.56 2.14 14.46
N VAL A 119 0.94 1.08 13.73
CA VAL A 119 1.06 1.09 12.27
C VAL A 119 -0.29 1.36 11.58
N LEU A 120 -1.39 1.01 12.25
CA LEU A 120 -2.76 1.25 11.80
C LEU A 120 -3.26 2.66 12.14
N ALA A 121 -2.45 3.48 12.81
CA ALA A 121 -2.86 4.83 13.20
C ALA A 121 -3.30 5.66 11.98
N GLY A 122 -4.53 6.17 12.03
CA GLY A 122 -5.12 6.97 10.97
C GLY A 122 -5.65 6.17 9.77
N VAL A 123 -5.50 4.84 9.76
CA VAL A 123 -6.27 3.98 8.84
C VAL A 123 -7.74 4.08 9.26
N ARG A 124 -8.59 4.56 8.37
CA ARG A 124 -10.02 4.70 8.64
C ARG A 124 -10.69 3.36 8.38
N ASN A 125 -11.27 2.77 9.41
CA ASN A 125 -12.26 1.72 9.25
C ASN A 125 -13.56 2.40 8.80
N SER A 126 -14.39 1.71 8.02
CA SER A 126 -15.73 2.22 7.73
C SER A 126 -16.45 2.46 9.05
N CYS A 127 -17.03 3.65 9.23
CA CYS A 127 -17.91 3.94 10.34
C CYS A 127 -19.02 2.89 10.37
N MET A 128 -19.02 2.04 11.40
CA MET A 128 -20.22 1.27 11.75
C MET A 128 -21.17 2.28 12.41
N HIS A 129 -22.16 2.72 11.65
CA HIS A 129 -23.39 3.29 12.17
C HIS A 129 -24.41 2.17 12.35
#